data_AF-U6CZB5-F1
#
_entry.id   AF-U6CZB5-F1
#
_cell.length_a   1.000
_cell.length_b   1.000
_cell.length_c   1.000
_cell.angle_alpha   90.00
_cell.angle_beta   90.00
_cell.angle_gamma   90.00
#
_symmetry.space_group_name_H-M   'P 1'
#
loop_
_entity.id
_entity.type
_entity.pdbx_description
1 polymer ?
#
loop_
_entity_poly.entity_id
_entity_poly.type
_entity_poly.pdbx_seq_one_letter_code
_entity_poly.pdbx_strand_id
1 'polypeptide(L)'
;SRHGRGAAIGFTSSRKRGQTSVAQQPLITSQKSRKGEHEWAAVVGLEIHAQISSNSKLFSGSRVHFAAPPNSLVSFFDASLPGTLPVLNRRCV
;
A
#
# COMPACT_ATOMS: atom_id res chain seq x y z
N SER A 1 -59.71 -22.05 -12.70
CA SER A 1 -61.12 -22.01 -13.12
C SER A 1 -61.50 -20.55 -13.37
N ARG A 2 -62.18 -20.28 -14.51
CA ARG A 2 -62.67 -18.99 -15.05
C ARG A 2 -61.58 -18.07 -15.65
N HIS A 3 -61.44 -17.90 -16.98
CA HIS A 3 -62.30 -17.32 -18.04
C HIS A 3 -62.13 -15.80 -18.25
N GLY A 4 -61.92 -15.41 -19.53
CA GLY A 4 -62.19 -14.07 -20.10
C GLY A 4 -60.97 -13.43 -20.79
N ARG A 5 -60.67 -13.67 -22.07
CA ARG A 5 -61.21 -13.06 -23.33
C ARG A 5 -61.12 -11.52 -23.43
N GLY A 6 -60.19 -11.05 -24.28
CA GLY A 6 -60.46 -10.15 -25.41
C GLY A 6 -60.30 -8.63 -25.22
N ALA A 7 -59.37 -8.01 -25.95
CA ALA A 7 -59.65 -7.06 -27.04
C ALA A 7 -58.35 -6.36 -27.50
N ALA A 8 -58.12 -6.37 -28.81
CA ALA A 8 -57.05 -5.65 -29.48
C ALA A 8 -57.49 -4.20 -29.78
N ILE A 9 -56.60 -3.22 -29.60
CA ILE A 9 -56.57 -2.00 -30.42
C ILE A 9 -55.12 -1.58 -30.62
N GLY A 10 -54.72 -1.46 -31.89
CA GLY A 10 -53.37 -1.09 -32.29
C GLY A 10 -53.11 0.40 -32.19
N PHE A 11 -51.83 0.76 -32.11
CA PHE A 11 -51.33 1.99 -32.71
C PHE A 11 -49.92 1.74 -33.22
N THR A 12 -49.77 1.82 -34.54
CA THR A 12 -48.51 1.75 -35.25
C THR A 12 -47.71 3.02 -35.03
N SER A 13 -46.41 2.92 -34.71
CA SER A 13 -45.47 3.94 -35.19
C SER A 13 -44.05 3.38 -35.37
N SER A 14 -43.64 3.46 -36.62
CA SER A 14 -42.30 3.25 -37.16
C SER A 14 -41.19 3.89 -36.33
N ARG A 15 -40.13 3.15 -35.98
CA ARG A 15 -38.82 3.78 -35.68
C ARG A 15 -37.62 2.86 -35.88
N LYS A 16 -36.98 3.08 -37.04
CA LYS A 16 -35.55 3.00 -37.40
C LYS A 16 -34.66 1.93 -36.74
N ARG A 17 -34.16 1.02 -37.61
CA ARG A 17 -32.89 0.30 -37.48
C ARG A 17 -31.76 1.26 -37.09
N GLY A 18 -31.23 1.13 -35.89
CA GLY A 18 -29.95 1.70 -35.46
C GLY A 18 -28.91 0.59 -35.42
N GLN A 19 -27.98 0.60 -36.37
CA GLN A 19 -26.75 -0.19 -36.29
C GLN A 19 -25.96 0.28 -35.07
N THR A 20 -25.71 -0.61 -34.12
CA THR A 20 -24.72 -0.39 -33.07
C THR A 20 -23.35 -0.81 -33.60
N SER A 21 -22.66 0.09 -34.30
CA SER A 21 -21.21 -0.01 -34.48
C SER A 21 -20.55 0.71 -33.32
N VAL A 22 -20.02 -0.06 -32.36
CA VAL A 22 -19.14 0.44 -31.32
C VAL A 22 -17.87 0.95 -32.00
N ALA A 23 -17.82 2.26 -32.27
CA ALA A 23 -16.61 2.93 -32.69
C ALA A 23 -15.68 3.04 -31.48
N GLN A 24 -14.71 2.14 -31.41
CA GLN A 24 -13.65 2.15 -30.42
C GLN A 24 -12.76 3.37 -30.71
N GLN A 25 -12.85 4.40 -29.86
CA GLN A 25 -11.95 5.54 -29.94
C GLN A 25 -10.55 5.10 -29.44
N PRO A 26 -9.47 5.26 -30.22
CA PRO A 26 -8.13 5.09 -29.68
C PRO A 26 -7.79 6.33 -28.85
N LEU A 27 -7.80 6.19 -27.52
CA LEU A 27 -7.25 7.18 -26.60
C LEU A 27 -5.71 7.08 -26.62
N ILE A 28 -5.10 7.58 -27.69
CA ILE A 28 -3.71 8.08 -27.62
C ILE A 28 -3.76 9.54 -28.02
N THR A 29 -4.17 10.38 -27.07
CA THR A 29 -3.94 11.81 -27.17
C THR A 29 -2.44 12.03 -27.09
N SER A 30 -1.82 12.39 -28.21
CA SER A 30 -0.45 12.91 -28.27
C SER A 30 -0.34 14.13 -27.35
N GLN A 31 0.24 13.92 -26.17
CA GLN A 31 0.53 14.99 -25.21
C GLN A 31 1.71 15.80 -25.76
N LYS A 32 1.41 16.99 -26.29
CA LYS A 32 2.39 17.96 -26.77
C LYS A 32 3.24 18.47 -25.59
N SER A 33 4.54 18.18 -25.61
CA SER A 33 5.51 18.66 -24.62
C SER A 33 5.45 20.19 -24.49
N ARG A 34 5.19 20.70 -23.29
CA ARG A 34 5.09 22.14 -23.03
C ARG A 34 6.49 22.75 -23.02
N LYS A 35 6.72 23.75 -23.86
CA LYS A 35 7.94 24.57 -23.84
C LYS A 35 8.02 25.30 -22.50
N GLY A 36 8.98 24.90 -21.67
CA GLY A 36 9.20 25.40 -20.30
C GLY A 36 9.48 24.31 -19.28
N GLU A 37 9.32 23.04 -19.65
CA GLU A 37 9.63 21.92 -18.75
C GLU A 37 11.14 21.73 -18.69
N HIS A 38 11.73 22.21 -17.59
CA HIS A 38 13.10 21.88 -17.26
C HIS A 38 13.25 20.36 -17.15
N GLU A 39 14.31 19.81 -17.74
CA GLU A 39 14.71 18.41 -17.64
C GLU A 39 15.30 18.12 -16.25
N TRP A 40 14.51 18.30 -15.19
CA TRP A 40 14.93 17.98 -13.82
C TRP A 40 14.28 16.66 -13.38
N ALA A 41 15.12 15.70 -13.00
CA ALA A 41 14.69 14.46 -12.38
C ALA A 41 14.86 14.58 -10.86
N ALA A 42 13.82 14.22 -10.11
CA ALA A 42 13.91 14.13 -8.66
C ALA A 42 14.78 12.92 -8.27
N VAL A 43 15.79 13.16 -7.43
CA VAL A 43 16.60 12.11 -6.80
C VAL A 43 16.24 12.09 -5.31
N VAL A 44 15.70 10.98 -4.84
CA VAL A 44 15.23 10.83 -3.46
C VAL A 44 15.96 9.66 -2.79
N GLY A 45 16.56 9.92 -1.63
CA GLY A 45 17.10 8.90 -0.75
C GLY A 45 16.12 8.59 0.37
N LEU A 46 15.96 7.30 0.71
CA LEU A 46 15.17 6.85 1.85
C LEU A 46 16.09 6.16 2.86
N GLU A 47 15.94 6.50 4.14
CA GLU A 47 16.56 5.82 5.26
C GLU A 47 15.47 5.16 6.11
N ILE A 48 15.51 3.84 6.20
CA ILE A 48 14.47 3.05 6.88
C ILE A 48 15.11 2.27 8.02
N HIS A 49 14.59 2.45 9.23
CA HIS A 49 14.96 1.68 10.42
C HIS A 49 13.83 0.72 10.76
N ALA A 50 14.09 -0.58 10.68
CA ALA A 50 13.14 -1.63 11.05
C ALA A 50 13.66 -2.40 12.27
N GLN A 51 12.85 -2.47 13.33
CA GLN A 51 13.22 -3.17 14.56
C GLN A 51 13.13 -4.69 14.36
N ILE A 52 14.21 -5.41 14.66
CA ILE A 52 14.22 -6.87 14.64
C ILE A 52 13.31 -7.41 15.75
N SER A 53 12.41 -8.33 15.39
CA SER A 53 11.56 -9.02 16.36
C SER A 53 12.36 -10.11 17.08
N SER A 54 12.95 -9.75 18.22
CA SER A 54 13.71 -10.63 19.11
C SER A 54 13.25 -10.51 20.56
N ASN A 55 13.52 -11.54 21.38
CA ASN A 55 13.19 -11.51 22.81
C ASN A 55 14.20 -10.70 23.64
N SER A 56 15.43 -10.57 23.16
CA SER A 56 16.53 -9.84 23.82
C SER A 56 17.25 -8.89 22.86
N LYS A 57 17.96 -7.89 23.41
CA LYS A 57 18.70 -6.88 22.65
C LYS A 57 19.82 -7.50 21.81
N LEU A 58 20.36 -6.71 20.86
CA LEU A 58 21.36 -7.15 19.89
C LEU A 58 22.68 -7.61 20.54
N PHE A 59 23.12 -6.91 21.59
CA PHE A 59 24.42 -7.14 22.23
C PHE A 59 24.35 -7.48 23.72
N SER A 60 23.14 -7.58 24.29
CA SER A 60 22.91 -7.87 25.70
C SER A 60 21.73 -8.80 25.93
N GLY A 61 21.70 -9.44 27.10
CA GLY A 61 20.62 -10.35 27.50
C GLY A 61 19.31 -9.67 27.92
N SER A 62 19.26 -8.34 27.94
CA SER A 62 18.06 -7.60 28.36
C SER A 62 16.89 -7.81 27.41
N ARG A 63 15.67 -7.89 27.95
CA ARG A 63 14.45 -8.07 27.15
C ARG A 63 14.17 -6.87 26.24
N VAL A 64 13.57 -7.16 25.09
CA VAL A 64 12.92 -6.16 24.23
C VAL A 64 11.41 -6.27 24.48
N HIS A 65 10.80 -5.25 25.06
CA HIS A 65 9.37 -5.22 25.34
C HIS A 65 8.86 -3.78 25.31
N PHE A 66 7.70 -3.59 24.69
CA PHE A 66 7.06 -2.29 24.60
C PHE A 66 6.49 -1.84 25.96
N ALA A 67 6.48 -0.54 26.23
CA ALA A 67 5.86 0.06 27.42
C ALA A 67 6.33 -0.50 28.79
N ALA A 68 7.60 -0.94 28.88
CA ALA A 68 8.18 -1.27 30.19
C ALA A 68 8.49 0.02 30.99
N PRO A 69 8.50 -0.04 32.35
CA PRO A 69 8.90 1.10 33.16
C PRO A 69 10.30 1.61 32.79
N PRO A 70 10.59 2.90 32.96
CA PRO A 70 11.92 3.46 32.67
C PRO A 70 13.04 2.69 33.36
N ASN A 71 14.11 2.41 32.62
CA ASN A 71 15.32 1.71 33.10
C ASN A 71 15.09 0.31 33.70
N SER A 72 13.92 -0.31 33.49
CA SER A 72 13.59 -1.64 34.03
C SER A 72 14.13 -2.80 33.19
N LEU A 73 14.41 -2.57 31.92
CA LEU A 73 14.92 -3.58 30.97
C LEU A 73 16.34 -3.23 30.54
N VAL A 74 17.26 -3.08 31.49
CA VAL A 74 18.64 -2.63 31.27
C VAL A 74 19.59 -3.63 31.94
N SER A 75 20.67 -3.98 31.25
CA SER A 75 21.80 -4.76 31.78
C SER A 75 22.99 -3.85 32.01
N PHE A 76 24.06 -4.36 32.65
CA PHE A 76 25.29 -3.58 32.83
C PHE A 76 25.90 -3.09 31.51
N PHE A 77 25.80 -3.90 30.46
CA PHE A 77 26.26 -3.50 29.12
C PHE A 77 25.40 -2.36 28.56
N ASP A 78 24.07 -2.44 28.71
CA ASP A 78 23.16 -1.37 28.25
C ASP A 78 23.38 -0.06 29.02
N ALA A 79 23.80 -0.15 30.28
CA ALA A 79 24.19 0.98 31.12
C ALA A 79 25.64 1.43 30.90
N SER A 80 26.37 0.81 29.96
CA SER A 80 27.76 1.13 29.62
C SER A 80 28.72 1.09 30.81
N LEU A 81 28.51 0.15 31.76
CA LEU A 81 29.40 0.02 32.89
C LEU A 81 30.79 -0.49 32.46
N PRO A 82 31.87 0.02 33.06
CA PRO A 82 33.23 -0.42 32.74
C PRO A 82 33.41 -1.94 32.89
N GLY A 83 34.15 -2.55 31.97
CA GLY A 83 34.44 -3.99 31.98
C GLY A 83 33.37 -4.89 31.36
N THR A 84 32.27 -4.32 30.85
CA THR A 84 31.26 -5.07 30.10
C THR A 84 31.68 -5.28 28.65
N LEU A 85 31.31 -6.42 28.05
CA LEU A 85 31.62 -6.77 26.66
C LEU A 85 30.33 -7.12 25.90
N PRO A 86 30.22 -6.76 24.61
CA PRO A 86 29.04 -7.09 23.80
C PRO A 86 28.99 -8.59 23.50
N VAL A 87 27.78 -9.17 23.52
CA VAL A 87 27.52 -10.54 23.08
C VAL A 87 26.42 -10.53 22.02
N LEU A 88 26.77 -10.89 20.78
CA LEU A 88 25.84 -10.87 19.64
C LEU A 88 24.70 -11.88 19.81
N ASN A 89 23.47 -11.40 19.64
CA ASN A 89 22.28 -12.23 19.62
C ASN A 89 22.15 -13.01 18.29
N ARG A 90 22.26 -14.35 18.37
CA ARG A 90 22.13 -15.23 17.20
C ARG A 90 20.77 -15.17 16.48
N ARG A 91 19.71 -14.70 17.13
CA ARG A 91 18.39 -14.55 16.50
C ARG A 91 18.31 -13.32 15.59
N CYS A 92 19.23 -12.36 15.76
CA CYS A 92 19.27 -11.09 15.06
C CYS A 92 20.18 -11.09 13.82
N VAL A 93 20.71 -12.26 13.43
CA VAL A 93 21.55 -12.47 12.24
C VAL A 93 21.05 -13.66 11.42
#